data_AF-A0A2V7YGJ1-F1
#
_entry.id   AF-A0A2V7YGJ1-F1
#
_cell.length_a   1.000
_cell.length_b   1.000
_cell.length_c   1.000
_cell.angle_alpha   90.00
_cell.angle_beta   90.00
_cell.angle_gamma   90.00
#
_symmetry.space_group_name_H-M   'P 1'
#
loop_
_entity.id
_entity.type
_entity.pdbx_description
1 polymer ?
#
loop_
_entity_poly.entity_id
_entity_poly.type
_entity_poly.pdbx_seq_one_letter_code
_entity_poly.pdbx_strand_id
1 'polypeptide(L)'
;MMATFNLSSTCPGQRDPAIGDAIWTAVKSRDPVGPGWGPPDGLSRYPIVSRFLWNPTVASAIEIPALVIHGLKDNVIPPARGVEIWSSSPLQIPEVACTSDADCDAPKYACRSFPSPARCRLNNRILVQLDCASHALVWEGCTGENCAAPHRIVQKRVVDWVFTGK
;
A
#
# COMPACT_ATOMS: atom_id res chain seq x y z
N MET A 1 -16.31 10.45 -12.04
CA MET A 1 -16.47 9.35 -11.04
C MET A 1 -15.19 9.07 -10.22
N MET A 2 -14.59 10.08 -9.57
CA MET A 2 -13.54 9.88 -8.53
C MET A 2 -14.06 10.14 -7.11
N ALA A 3 -15.36 10.43 -6.98
CA ALA A 3 -16.03 10.70 -5.71
C ALA A 3 -16.05 9.47 -4.76
N THR A 4 -15.80 8.26 -5.27
CA THR A 4 -15.92 7.00 -4.53
C THR A 4 -14.68 6.61 -3.71
N PHE A 5 -13.58 7.37 -3.78
CA PHE A 5 -12.38 7.13 -2.97
C PHE A 5 -12.33 7.96 -1.67
N ASN A 6 -13.41 8.69 -1.34
CA ASN A 6 -13.54 9.53 -0.15
C ASN A 6 -12.26 10.34 0.16
N LEU A 7 -11.71 11.00 -0.86
CA LEU A 7 -10.43 11.70 -0.75
C LEU A 7 -10.54 12.90 0.18
N SER A 8 -10.14 12.72 1.43
CA SER A 8 -9.93 13.82 2.37
C SER A 8 -8.53 14.39 2.14
N SER A 9 -8.41 15.48 1.39
CA SER A 9 -7.13 16.19 1.22
C SER A 9 -6.94 17.16 2.39
N THR A 10 -6.37 16.68 3.50
CA THR A 10 -6.04 17.54 4.65
C THR A 10 -4.66 18.17 4.53
N CYS A 11 -3.83 17.73 3.58
CA CYS A 11 -2.49 18.24 3.40
C CYS A 11 -2.40 19.24 2.23
N PRO A 12 -1.71 20.39 2.38
CA PRO A 12 -1.53 21.35 1.32
C PRO A 12 -0.92 20.72 0.06
N GLY A 13 -1.53 20.99 -1.09
CA GLY A 13 -1.03 20.53 -2.39
C GLY A 13 -1.24 19.04 -2.68
N GLN A 14 -1.62 18.20 -1.71
CA GLN A 14 -1.67 16.73 -1.80
C GLN A 14 -2.36 16.16 -3.06
N ARG A 15 -3.31 16.90 -3.64
CA ARG A 15 -4.03 16.53 -4.84
C ARG A 15 -4.02 17.67 -5.84
N ASP A 16 -3.46 17.43 -7.01
CA ASP A 16 -3.70 18.28 -8.18
C ASP A 16 -5.20 18.24 -8.53
N PRO A 17 -5.89 19.40 -8.61
CA PRO A 17 -7.33 19.44 -8.89
C PRO A 17 -7.72 18.75 -10.20
N ALA A 18 -6.83 18.73 -11.21
CA ALA A 18 -7.06 18.12 -12.52
C ALA A 18 -6.73 16.62 -12.57
N ILE A 19 -6.11 16.04 -11.53
CA ILE A 19 -5.62 14.65 -11.59
C ILE A 19 -6.74 13.63 -11.77
N GLY A 20 -7.94 13.94 -11.29
CA GLY A 20 -9.08 13.03 -11.42
C GLY A 20 -9.53 12.86 -12.86
N ASP A 21 -9.52 13.95 -13.64
CA ASP A 21 -9.88 13.93 -15.05
C ASP A 21 -8.78 13.26 -15.88
N ALA A 22 -7.51 13.51 -15.54
CA ALA A 22 -6.37 12.85 -16.18
C ALA A 22 -6.42 11.32 -16.00
N ILE A 23 -6.67 10.85 -14.77
CA ILE A 23 -6.81 9.41 -14.48
C ILE A 23 -8.02 8.83 -15.19
N TRP A 24 -9.17 9.50 -15.13
CA TRP A 24 -10.38 8.99 -15.79
C TRP A 24 -10.20 8.89 -17.30
N THR A 25 -9.56 9.87 -17.92
CA THR A 25 -9.20 9.86 -19.34
C THR A 25 -8.27 8.67 -19.65
N ALA A 26 -7.24 8.44 -18.84
CA ALA A 26 -6.34 7.31 -19.01
C ALA A 26 -7.05 5.96 -18.86
N VAL A 27 -7.94 5.80 -17.87
CA VAL A 27 -8.75 4.60 -17.67
C VAL A 27 -9.61 4.31 -18.89
N LYS A 28 -10.37 5.31 -19.38
CA LYS A 28 -11.23 5.16 -20.56
C LYS A 28 -10.44 4.84 -21.83
N SER A 29 -9.22 5.37 -21.97
CA SER A 29 -8.36 5.06 -23.13
C SER A 29 -7.87 3.60 -23.15
N ARG A 30 -7.70 3.00 -21.96
CA ARG A 30 -7.20 1.62 -21.81
C ARG A 30 -8.33 0.59 -21.78
N ASP A 31 -9.51 1.01 -21.31
CA ASP A 31 -10.70 0.19 -21.27
C ASP A 31 -11.80 0.84 -22.13
N PRO A 32 -11.91 0.50 -23.43
CA PRO A 32 -12.90 1.09 -24.32
C PRO A 32 -14.33 0.60 -24.08
N VAL A 33 -14.52 -0.46 -23.28
CA VAL A 33 -15.86 -1.02 -23.00
C VAL A 33 -16.54 -0.28 -21.84
N GLY A 34 -15.77 -0.02 -20.77
CA GLY A 34 -16.25 0.66 -19.57
C GLY A 34 -17.00 2.00 -19.78
N PRO A 35 -16.58 2.88 -20.72
CA PRO A 35 -17.29 4.11 -21.05
C PRO A 35 -18.75 3.93 -21.45
N GLY A 36 -19.14 2.77 -21.99
CA GLY A 36 -20.52 2.48 -22.38
C GLY A 36 -21.43 2.06 -21.23
N TRP A 37 -20.93 1.98 -19.99
CA TRP A 37 -21.66 1.44 -18.86
C TRP A 37 -22.02 2.51 -17.82
N GLY A 38 -23.27 2.50 -17.36
CA GLY A 38 -23.73 3.31 -16.24
C GLY A 38 -23.66 4.84 -16.49
N PRO A 39 -24.36 5.66 -15.68
CA PRO A 39 -24.44 7.11 -15.93
C PRO A 39 -23.36 7.93 -15.21
N PRO A 40 -23.06 9.16 -15.69
CA PRO A 40 -22.99 9.57 -17.10
C PRO A 40 -21.61 9.33 -17.73
N ASP A 41 -20.59 8.96 -16.94
CA ASP A 41 -19.19 9.03 -17.34
C ASP A 41 -18.54 7.68 -17.69
N GLY A 42 -19.26 6.56 -17.55
CA GLY A 42 -18.72 5.20 -17.67
C GLY A 42 -18.37 4.54 -16.32
N LEU A 43 -18.05 3.25 -16.34
CA LEU A 43 -17.53 2.48 -15.20
C LEU A 43 -16.14 1.90 -15.53
N SER A 44 -15.27 1.74 -14.54
CA SER A 44 -13.98 1.04 -14.70
C SER A 44 -14.14 -0.45 -14.41
N ARG A 45 -13.58 -1.31 -15.26
CA ARG A 45 -13.55 -2.76 -15.04
C ARG A 45 -12.33 -3.16 -14.21
N TYR A 46 -12.55 -3.97 -13.19
CA TYR A 46 -11.50 -4.64 -12.44
C TYR A 46 -11.73 -6.15 -12.55
N PRO A 47 -10.80 -6.93 -13.15
CA PRO A 47 -11.02 -8.35 -13.45
C PRO A 47 -11.22 -9.19 -12.19
N ILE A 48 -10.58 -8.82 -11.09
CA ILE A 48 -10.78 -9.40 -9.76
C ILE A 48 -10.68 -8.26 -8.76
N VAL A 49 -11.74 -8.04 -7.99
CA VAL A 49 -11.69 -7.14 -6.83
C VAL A 49 -11.49 -8.01 -5.60
N SER A 50 -10.23 -8.26 -5.21
CA SER A 50 -9.91 -8.94 -3.96
C SER A 50 -10.15 -8.02 -2.75
N ARG A 51 -11.32 -7.39 -2.65
CA ARG A 51 -11.63 -6.42 -1.57
C ARG A 51 -11.84 -7.08 -0.22
N PHE A 52 -12.23 -8.36 -0.18
CA PHE A 52 -12.96 -8.89 0.98
C PHE A 52 -12.30 -10.06 1.73
N LEU A 53 -11.05 -10.44 1.41
CA LEU A 53 -10.40 -11.62 2.01
C LEU A 53 -9.03 -11.34 2.66
N TRP A 54 -8.63 -10.07 2.81
CA TRP A 54 -7.41 -9.75 3.55
C TRP A 54 -7.64 -9.89 5.06
N ASN A 55 -6.94 -10.84 5.67
CA ASN A 55 -6.91 -11.08 7.12
C ASN A 55 -5.52 -11.64 7.52
N PRO A 56 -5.22 -11.80 8.81
CA PRO A 56 -3.93 -12.32 9.26
C PRO A 56 -3.57 -13.68 8.65
N THR A 57 -4.53 -14.60 8.51
CA THR A 57 -4.31 -15.93 7.92
C THR A 57 -3.86 -15.85 6.47
N VAL A 58 -4.47 -14.97 5.67
CA VAL A 58 -4.09 -14.77 4.27
C VAL A 58 -2.74 -14.06 4.17
N ALA A 59 -2.50 -13.06 5.03
CA ALA A 59 -1.24 -12.33 5.06
C ALA A 59 -0.05 -13.21 5.48
N SER A 60 -0.26 -14.17 6.39
CA SER A 60 0.76 -15.11 6.86
C SER A 60 1.15 -16.17 5.83
N ALA A 61 0.33 -16.40 4.80
CA ALA A 61 0.64 -17.32 3.71
C ALA A 61 1.60 -16.72 2.66
N ILE A 62 1.93 -15.43 2.76
CA ILE A 62 2.82 -14.77 1.80
C ILE A 62 4.27 -14.96 2.26
N GLU A 63 4.92 -16.00 1.77
CA GLU A 63 6.29 -16.39 2.14
C GLU A 63 7.38 -15.65 1.35
N ILE A 64 6.98 -14.83 0.38
CA ILE A 64 7.88 -14.03 -0.44
C ILE A 64 8.08 -12.62 0.16
N PRO A 65 9.20 -11.94 -0.19
CA PRO A 65 9.34 -10.50 0.03
C PRO A 65 8.06 -9.75 -0.36
N ALA A 66 7.63 -8.80 0.48
CA ALA A 66 6.56 -7.89 0.08
C ALA A 66 6.71 -6.50 0.68
N LEU A 67 6.28 -5.52 -0.10
CA LEU A 67 6.15 -4.13 0.29
C LEU A 67 4.67 -3.81 0.56
N VAL A 68 4.38 -3.35 1.78
CA VAL A 68 3.07 -2.82 2.17
C VAL A 68 3.19 -1.30 2.22
N ILE A 69 2.41 -0.59 1.40
CA ILE A 69 2.39 0.88 1.38
C ILE A 69 0.99 1.36 1.73
N HIS A 70 0.89 2.34 2.62
CA HIS A 70 -0.39 2.88 3.06
C HIS A 70 -0.31 4.38 3.35
N GLY A 71 -1.39 5.11 3.11
CA GLY A 71 -1.50 6.54 3.42
C GLY A 71 -2.20 6.76 4.76
N LEU A 72 -1.61 7.56 5.67
CA LEU A 72 -2.17 7.76 7.01
C LEU A 72 -3.50 8.54 7.01
N LYS A 73 -3.90 9.15 5.89
CA LYS A 73 -5.20 9.80 5.71
C LYS A 73 -6.19 8.93 4.92
N ASP A 74 -5.90 7.65 4.69
CA ASP A 74 -6.86 6.71 4.09
C ASP A 74 -8.05 6.50 5.05
N ASN A 75 -9.23 6.90 4.60
CA ASN A 75 -10.51 6.77 5.32
C ASN A 75 -11.44 5.75 4.66
N VAL A 76 -10.97 5.04 3.63
CA VAL A 76 -11.67 3.92 2.98
C VAL A 76 -11.19 2.62 3.61
N ILE A 77 -9.87 2.45 3.77
CA ILE A 77 -9.23 1.35 4.48
C ILE A 77 -8.36 1.94 5.59
N PRO A 78 -8.65 1.70 6.88
CA PRO A 78 -7.88 2.30 7.97
C PRO A 78 -6.40 1.87 7.97
N PRO A 79 -5.45 2.76 8.36
CA PRO A 79 -4.02 2.43 8.43
C PRO A 79 -3.67 1.21 9.30
N ALA A 80 -4.48 0.93 10.31
CA ALA A 80 -4.35 -0.26 11.14
C ALA A 80 -4.37 -1.57 10.32
N ARG A 81 -5.06 -1.61 9.17
CA ARG A 81 -5.08 -2.78 8.29
C ARG A 81 -3.75 -3.00 7.57
N GLY A 82 -3.05 -1.93 7.18
CA GLY A 82 -1.69 -2.04 6.64
C GLY A 82 -0.71 -2.60 7.68
N VAL A 83 -0.84 -2.14 8.93
CA VAL A 83 -0.05 -2.65 10.06
C VAL A 83 -0.34 -4.12 10.33
N GLU A 84 -1.61 -4.53 10.32
CA GLU A 84 -2.04 -5.93 10.51
C GLU A 84 -1.50 -6.85 9.42
N ILE A 85 -1.60 -6.46 8.14
CA ILE A 85 -1.07 -7.23 7.01
C ILE A 85 0.46 -7.39 7.13
N TRP A 86 1.17 -6.32 7.49
CA TRP A 86 2.61 -6.36 7.68
C TRP A 86 3.01 -7.22 8.88
N SER A 87 2.34 -7.06 10.02
CA SER A 87 2.66 -7.75 11.27
C SER A 87 2.32 -9.25 11.22
N SER A 88 1.41 -9.64 10.33
CA SER A 88 1.05 -11.03 10.04
C SER A 88 2.05 -11.75 9.15
N SER A 89 3.23 -11.16 8.88
CA SER A 89 4.31 -11.82 8.13
C SER A 89 4.62 -13.22 8.69
N PRO A 90 4.85 -14.22 7.83
CA PRO A 90 5.09 -15.59 8.27
C PRO A 90 6.20 -15.67 9.32
N LEU A 91 5.95 -16.48 10.34
CA LEU A 91 6.94 -16.84 11.34
C LEU A 91 7.98 -17.79 10.70
N GLN A 92 9.22 -17.71 11.19
CA GLN A 92 10.16 -18.80 10.95
C GLN A 92 9.58 -20.11 11.51
N ILE A 93 9.77 -21.22 10.82
CA ILE A 93 9.38 -22.55 11.30
C ILE A 93 10.68 -23.36 11.53
N PRO A 94 10.95 -23.86 12.75
CA PRO A 94 10.15 -23.71 13.97
C PRO A 94 10.09 -22.26 14.47
N GLU A 95 9.07 -21.90 15.27
CA GLU A 95 8.90 -20.54 15.80
C GLU A 95 10.05 -20.17 16.74
N VAL A 96 10.81 -19.13 16.38
CA VAL A 96 11.98 -18.66 17.14
C VAL A 96 11.65 -17.35 17.86
N ALA A 97 11.75 -17.38 19.20
CA ALA A 97 11.76 -16.18 20.03
C ALA A 97 13.07 -15.42 19.84
N CYS A 98 13.01 -14.09 19.80
CA CYS A 98 14.19 -13.27 19.56
C CYS A 98 14.22 -12.03 20.44
N THR A 99 15.42 -11.51 20.64
CA THR A 99 15.73 -10.21 21.24
C THR A 99 16.53 -9.33 20.28
N SER A 100 17.18 -9.95 19.29
CA SER A 100 17.93 -9.28 18.23
C SER A 100 17.88 -10.08 16.92
N ASP A 101 18.26 -9.45 15.81
CA ASP A 101 18.34 -10.12 14.49
C ASP A 101 19.32 -11.30 14.49
N ALA A 102 20.29 -11.32 15.42
CA ALA A 102 21.24 -12.42 15.57
C ALA A 102 20.59 -13.71 16.05
N ASP A 103 19.41 -13.67 16.66
CA ASP A 103 18.69 -14.87 17.11
C ASP A 103 17.97 -15.59 15.94
N CYS A 104 17.91 -14.96 14.77
CA CYS A 104 17.13 -15.41 13.62
C CYS A 104 17.98 -16.06 12.52
N ASP A 105 18.99 -16.86 12.89
CA ASP A 105 20.08 -17.50 12.09
C ASP A 105 19.78 -17.97 10.63
N ALA A 106 18.52 -17.97 10.19
CA ALA A 106 18.09 -18.17 8.82
C ALA A 106 18.23 -16.90 7.93
N PRO A 107 18.78 -17.05 6.71
CA PRO A 107 18.70 -16.00 5.69
C PRO A 107 17.26 -15.56 5.47
N LYS A 108 17.04 -14.25 5.35
CA LYS A 108 15.74 -13.60 5.15
C LYS A 108 14.89 -13.42 6.41
N TYR A 109 15.36 -13.72 7.61
CA TYR A 109 14.61 -13.45 8.85
C TYR A 109 15.26 -12.33 9.68
N ALA A 110 14.43 -11.60 10.41
CA ALA A 110 14.83 -10.53 11.32
C ALA A 110 13.91 -10.54 12.55
N CYS A 111 14.43 -10.06 13.67
CA CYS A 111 13.68 -9.99 14.90
C CYS A 111 12.67 -8.85 14.83
N ARG A 112 11.38 -9.19 14.95
CA ARG A 112 10.29 -8.21 14.96
C ARG A 112 9.65 -8.19 16.33
N SER A 113 9.81 -7.04 17.01
CA SER A 113 9.26 -6.76 18.33
C SER A 113 7.74 -6.53 18.33
N PHE A 114 7.15 -6.32 17.15
CA PHE A 114 5.72 -6.18 16.95
C PHE A 114 5.18 -7.28 16.01
N PRO A 115 4.09 -7.97 16.36
CA PRO A 115 3.41 -7.92 17.66
C PRO A 115 4.28 -8.56 18.77
N SER A 116 4.13 -8.13 20.01
CA SER A 116 4.80 -8.73 21.17
C SER A 116 4.19 -10.10 21.52
N PRO A 117 4.96 -11.11 21.95
CA PRO A 117 6.42 -11.11 22.15
C PRO A 117 7.20 -11.15 20.83
N ALA A 118 8.45 -10.66 20.86
CA ALA A 118 9.30 -10.61 19.68
C ALA A 118 9.59 -12.01 19.10
N ARG A 119 9.49 -12.12 17.76
CA ARG A 119 9.68 -13.35 16.99
C ARG A 119 10.45 -13.10 15.68
N CYS A 120 11.13 -14.13 15.20
CA CYS A 120 11.77 -14.12 13.88
C CYS A 120 10.71 -14.16 12.77
N ARG A 121 10.73 -13.14 11.90
CA ARG A 121 9.83 -12.99 10.74
C ARG A 121 10.62 -12.57 9.52
N LEU A 122 10.02 -12.68 8.32
CA LEU A 122 10.67 -12.27 7.07
C LEU A 122 11.19 -10.82 7.14
N ASN A 123 12.46 -10.62 6.77
CA ASN A 123 13.19 -9.37 6.91
C ASN A 123 12.80 -8.33 5.83
N ASN A 124 12.44 -8.82 4.64
CA ASN A 124 12.09 -8.07 3.44
C ASN A 124 10.58 -7.78 3.35
N ARG A 125 9.91 -7.81 4.51
CA ARG A 125 8.57 -7.29 4.70
C ARG A 125 8.66 -5.87 5.22
N ILE A 126 8.41 -4.93 4.31
CA ILE A 126 8.55 -3.50 4.57
C ILE A 126 7.17 -2.87 4.66
N LEU A 127 6.96 -2.07 5.70
CA LEU A 127 5.79 -1.20 5.83
C LEU A 127 6.24 0.24 5.60
N VAL A 128 5.66 0.87 4.58
CA VAL A 128 5.81 2.30 4.31
C VAL A 128 4.50 2.99 4.61
N GLN A 129 4.52 3.92 5.56
CA GLN A 129 3.38 4.77 5.87
C GLN A 129 3.66 6.20 5.46
N LEU A 130 2.78 6.77 4.63
CA LEU A 130 2.90 8.13 4.13
C LEU A 130 1.96 9.04 4.91
N ASP A 131 2.50 10.04 5.60
CA ASP A 131 1.69 10.90 6.48
C ASP A 131 0.62 11.69 5.72
N CYS A 132 1.01 12.32 4.60
CA CYS A 132 0.13 13.09 3.75
C CYS A 132 -0.32 12.33 2.49
N ALA A 133 -0.91 11.14 2.67
CA ALA A 133 -1.48 10.38 1.57
C ALA A 133 -2.82 9.72 1.94
N SER A 134 -3.76 9.63 0.99
CA SER A 134 -5.07 8.98 1.21
C SER A 134 -5.18 7.63 0.50
N HIS A 135 -6.41 7.10 0.37
CA HIS A 135 -6.68 5.87 -0.38
C HIS A 135 -6.18 5.92 -1.84
N ALA A 136 -6.11 7.12 -2.43
CA ALA A 136 -5.59 7.32 -3.78
C ALA A 136 -4.10 7.66 -3.82
N LEU A 137 -3.30 7.29 -2.81
CA LEU A 137 -1.85 7.59 -2.75
C LEU A 137 -1.06 7.26 -4.03
N VAL A 138 -1.48 6.23 -4.79
CA VAL A 138 -0.88 5.83 -6.07
C VAL A 138 -1.19 6.78 -7.22
N TRP A 139 -2.03 7.78 -6.99
CA TRP A 139 -2.58 8.73 -7.95
C TRP A 139 -2.47 10.18 -7.47
N GLU A 140 -2.02 10.39 -6.23
CA GLU A 140 -1.87 11.71 -5.64
C GLU A 140 -0.57 12.35 -6.10
N GLY A 141 -0.71 13.37 -6.94
CA GLY A 141 0.36 14.30 -7.28
C GLY A 141 0.17 15.63 -6.55
N CYS A 142 1.19 16.47 -6.58
CA CYS A 142 1.09 17.84 -6.11
C CYS A 142 1.93 18.79 -6.99
N THR A 143 1.67 20.08 -6.87
CA THR A 143 2.42 21.15 -7.54
C THR A 143 2.90 22.17 -6.52
N GLY A 144 4.02 22.85 -6.77
CA GLY A 144 4.57 23.90 -5.90
C GLY A 144 5.84 23.49 -5.15
N GLU A 145 6.50 24.47 -4.53
CA GLU A 145 7.88 24.37 -4.02
C GLU A 145 8.05 23.42 -2.81
N ASN A 146 6.95 23.10 -2.12
CA ASN A 146 6.94 22.21 -0.93
C ASN A 146 6.13 20.92 -1.14
N CYS A 147 5.94 20.53 -2.40
CA CYS A 147 5.17 19.37 -2.77
C CYS A 147 5.94 18.05 -2.55
N ALA A 148 5.52 17.25 -1.58
CA ALA A 148 5.93 15.86 -1.41
C ALA A 148 4.89 14.91 -2.04
N ALA A 149 4.93 14.75 -3.37
CA ALA A 149 3.91 13.99 -4.10
C ALA A 149 3.84 12.52 -3.66
N PRO A 150 2.72 12.05 -3.07
CA PRO A 150 2.60 10.67 -2.63
C PRO A 150 2.87 9.66 -3.74
N HIS A 151 2.39 9.91 -4.95
CA HIS A 151 2.64 9.07 -6.13
C HIS A 151 4.14 8.91 -6.43
N ARG A 152 4.91 10.02 -6.37
CA ARG A 152 6.36 9.99 -6.61
C ARG A 152 7.08 9.23 -5.50
N ILE A 153 6.64 9.39 -4.25
CA ILE A 153 7.21 8.65 -3.12
C ILE A 153 6.92 7.16 -3.27
N VAL A 154 5.70 6.79 -3.65
CA VAL A 154 5.32 5.39 -3.92
C VAL A 154 6.22 4.79 -4.99
N GLN A 155 6.37 5.47 -6.13
CA GLN A 155 7.26 5.00 -7.21
C GLN A 155 8.68 4.80 -6.70
N LYS A 156 9.23 5.79 -5.96
CA LYS A 156 10.57 5.68 -5.38
C LYS A 156 10.69 4.49 -4.44
N ARG A 157 9.73 4.29 -3.53
CA ARG A 157 9.75 3.19 -2.54
C ARG A 157 9.60 1.83 -3.19
N VAL A 158 8.79 1.72 -4.24
CA VAL A 158 8.69 0.48 -5.03
C VAL A 158 10.03 0.18 -5.71
N VAL A 159 10.65 1.18 -6.36
CA VAL A 159 11.94 1.02 -7.03
C VAL A 159 13.04 0.63 -6.03
N ASP A 160 13.18 1.38 -4.93
CA ASP A 160 14.18 1.11 -3.89
C ASP A 160 14.01 -0.33 -3.34
N TRP A 161 12.77 -0.74 -3.08
CA TRP A 161 12.46 -2.09 -2.59
C TRP A 161 12.75 -3.19 -3.62
N VAL A 162 12.41 -3.00 -4.89
CA VAL A 162 12.71 -3.98 -5.95
C VAL A 162 14.22 -4.21 -6.08
N PHE A 163 15.03 -3.16 -5.98
CA PHE A 163 16.48 -3.27 -6.17
C PHE A 163 17.24 -3.68 -4.90
N THR A 164 16.71 -3.38 -3.71
CA THR A 164 17.47 -3.57 -2.46
C THR A 164 16.81 -4.49 -1.45
N GLY A 165 15.53 -4.81 -1.63
CA GLY A 165 14.70 -5.51 -0.65
C GLY A 165 14.40 -4.69 0.62
N LYS A 166 14.68 -3.38 0.60
CA LYS A 166 14.55 -2.44 1.73
C LYS A 166 13.66 -1.25 1.38
#